data_AF-A0A6L3GMV1-F1
#
_entry.id   AF-A0A6L3GMV1-F1
#
_cell.length_a   1.000
_cell.length_b   1.000
_cell.length_c   1.000
_cell.angle_alpha   90.00
_cell.angle_beta   90.00
_cell.angle_gamma   90.00
#
_symmetry.space_group_name_H-M   'P 1'
#
loop_
_entity.id
_entity.type
_entity.pdbx_description
1 polymer ?
#
loop_
_entity_poly.entity_id
_entity_poly.type
_entity_poly.pdbx_seq_one_letter_code
_entity_poly.pdbx_strand_id
1 'polypeptide(L)'
;KQATNMSRDILFVERNLDFLKPGGRMAIVLPQGRFNNSSDKSLREYIADRCRILAIVGLHGNVFKPHTGTKTSVLFVQKWDDELCPKVDDYNIFFATMQEPSKDNSGDKIYRSTVDEEGNNIPLLDSHGHLIVKHDLFNHDGLTQDGIAEAFAEFAKKEHLSFFADAPLTK
;
A
#
# COMPACT_ATOMS: atom_id res chain seq x y z
N LYS A 1 -3.49 -18.87 -26.96
CA LYS A 1 -2.47 -19.81 -26.41
C LYS A 1 -2.49 -19.65 -24.89
N GLN A 2 -2.99 -20.64 -24.15
CA GLN A 2 -2.87 -20.65 -22.68
C GLN A 2 -1.38 -20.77 -22.31
N ALA A 3 -0.88 -19.84 -21.49
CA ALA A 3 0.50 -19.86 -21.04
C ALA A 3 0.72 -21.03 -20.08
N THR A 4 1.60 -21.96 -20.45
CA THR A 4 1.85 -23.22 -19.71
C THR A 4 2.66 -23.04 -18.42
N ASN A 5 3.14 -21.83 -18.10
CA ASN A 5 3.81 -21.49 -16.85
C ASN A 5 3.33 -20.13 -16.33
N MET A 6 2.07 -20.05 -15.89
CA MET A 6 1.59 -18.84 -15.22
C MET A 6 1.96 -18.90 -13.73
N SER A 7 2.60 -17.83 -13.26
CA SER A 7 3.04 -17.77 -11.88
C SER A 7 1.84 -17.66 -10.93
N ARG A 8 1.94 -18.29 -9.74
CA ARG A 8 0.81 -18.40 -8.80
C ARG A 8 0.29 -17.05 -8.33
N ASP A 9 1.17 -16.08 -8.13
CA ASP A 9 0.81 -14.71 -7.77
C ASP A 9 -0.10 -14.03 -8.80
N ILE A 10 0.09 -14.30 -10.10
CA ILE A 10 -0.83 -13.82 -11.15
C ILE A 10 -2.22 -14.45 -10.97
N LEU A 11 -2.29 -15.77 -10.77
CA LEU A 11 -3.56 -16.47 -10.52
C LEU A 11 -4.30 -15.92 -9.30
N PHE A 12 -3.57 -15.56 -8.24
CA PHE A 12 -4.17 -14.91 -7.07
C PHE A 12 -4.70 -13.52 -7.40
N VAL A 13 -4.00 -12.71 -8.20
CA VAL A 13 -4.53 -11.40 -8.63
C VAL A 13 -5.85 -11.59 -9.38
N GLU A 14 -5.87 -12.44 -10.41
CA GLU A 14 -7.08 -12.71 -11.19
C GLU A 14 -8.24 -13.17 -10.30
N ARG A 15 -7.98 -14.16 -9.43
CA ARG A 15 -9.02 -14.74 -8.58
C ARG A 15 -9.57 -13.75 -7.55
N ASN A 16 -8.73 -12.93 -6.94
CA ASN A 16 -9.20 -11.94 -5.98
C ASN A 16 -10.00 -10.82 -6.66
N LEU A 17 -9.64 -10.44 -7.90
CA LEU A 17 -10.41 -9.47 -8.70
C LEU A 17 -11.79 -10.00 -9.09
N ASP A 18 -11.91 -11.30 -9.39
CA ASP A 18 -13.21 -11.95 -9.62
C ASP A 18 -14.10 -11.92 -8.38
N PHE A 19 -13.52 -12.14 -7.19
CA PHE A 19 -14.23 -12.12 -5.91
C PHE A 19 -14.62 -10.73 -5.43
N LEU A 20 -13.97 -9.69 -5.95
CA LEU A 20 -14.26 -8.32 -5.57
C LEU A 20 -15.66 -7.94 -6.11
N LYS A 21 -16.56 -7.52 -5.21
CA LYS A 21 -17.84 -6.94 -5.62
C LYS A 21 -17.62 -5.65 -6.43
N PRO A 22 -18.57 -5.23 -7.28
CA PRO A 22 -18.53 -3.90 -7.89
C PRO A 22 -18.29 -2.81 -6.84
N GLY A 23 -17.38 -1.87 -7.14
CA GLY A 23 -16.97 -0.78 -6.25
C GLY A 23 -16.14 -1.23 -5.05
N GLY A 24 -15.94 -2.54 -4.87
CA GLY A 24 -15.11 -3.12 -3.83
C GLY A 24 -13.64 -2.74 -3.98
N ARG A 25 -12.90 -2.76 -2.87
CA ARG A 25 -11.48 -2.42 -2.81
C ARG A 25 -10.65 -3.61 -2.37
N MET A 26 -9.46 -3.76 -2.93
CA MET A 26 -8.51 -4.81 -2.59
C MET A 26 -7.12 -4.21 -2.38
N ALA A 27 -6.37 -4.77 -1.43
CA ALA A 27 -4.94 -4.59 -1.29
C ALA A 27 -4.25 -5.96 -1.41
N ILE A 28 -3.17 -6.06 -2.20
CA ILE A 28 -2.42 -7.31 -2.35
C ILE A 28 -0.92 -7.04 -2.38
N VAL A 29 -0.16 -7.85 -1.64
CA VAL A 29 1.31 -7.81 -1.63
C VAL A 29 1.82 -8.66 -2.79
N LEU A 30 2.64 -8.07 -3.66
CA LEU A 30 3.25 -8.76 -4.80
C LEU A 30 4.76 -8.45 -4.88
N PRO A 31 5.56 -9.32 -5.52
CA PRO A 31 6.94 -8.98 -5.86
C PRO A 31 7.00 -7.70 -6.71
N GLN A 32 7.95 -6.82 -6.42
CA GLN A 32 8.08 -5.52 -7.08
C GLN A 32 8.17 -5.62 -8.62
N GLY A 33 8.74 -6.72 -9.14
CA GLY A 33 8.86 -6.96 -10.58
C GLY A 33 7.53 -6.91 -11.35
N ARG A 34 6.41 -7.30 -10.72
CA ARG A 34 5.08 -7.28 -11.37
C ARG A 34 4.63 -5.90 -11.82
N PHE A 35 5.13 -4.85 -11.16
CA PHE A 35 4.77 -3.48 -11.46
C PHE A 35 5.64 -2.86 -12.56
N ASN A 36 6.85 -3.37 -12.78
CA ASN A 36 7.85 -2.66 -13.60
C ASN A 36 8.37 -3.48 -14.79
N ASN A 37 8.34 -4.80 -14.72
CA ASN A 37 8.88 -5.65 -15.79
C ASN A 37 8.04 -5.52 -17.06
N SER A 38 8.70 -5.48 -18.22
CA SER A 38 8.04 -5.48 -19.53
C SER A 38 7.24 -6.76 -19.79
N SER A 39 7.74 -7.90 -19.29
CA SER A 39 7.07 -9.21 -19.37
C SER A 39 5.73 -9.25 -18.63
N ASP A 40 5.53 -8.39 -17.63
CA ASP A 40 4.32 -8.32 -16.81
C ASP A 40 3.33 -7.24 -17.29
N LYS A 41 3.52 -6.70 -18.51
CA LYS A 41 2.61 -5.70 -19.10
C LYS A 41 1.17 -6.21 -19.17
N SER A 42 0.96 -7.45 -19.60
CA SER A 42 -0.38 -8.05 -19.73
C SER A 42 -1.12 -8.14 -18.40
N LEU A 43 -0.40 -8.36 -17.29
CA LEU A 43 -0.98 -8.33 -15.94
C LEU A 43 -1.46 -6.92 -15.59
N ARG A 44 -0.65 -5.90 -15.86
CA ARG A 44 -1.04 -4.50 -15.57
C ARG A 44 -2.24 -4.07 -16.40
N GLU A 45 -2.28 -4.44 -17.68
CA GLU A 45 -3.44 -4.22 -18.54
C GLU A 45 -4.69 -4.95 -18.04
N TYR A 46 -4.54 -6.22 -17.62
CA TYR A 46 -5.63 -7.02 -17.04
C TYR A 46 -6.23 -6.36 -15.79
N ILE A 47 -5.37 -5.83 -14.91
CA ILE A 47 -5.79 -5.13 -13.68
C ILE A 47 -6.51 -3.84 -14.06
N ALA A 48 -5.90 -3.00 -14.90
CA ALA A 48 -6.44 -1.69 -15.28
C ALA A 48 -7.79 -1.78 -16.01
N ASP A 49 -8.00 -2.84 -16.80
CA ASP A 49 -9.28 -3.05 -17.50
C ASP A 49 -10.44 -3.35 -16.52
N ARG A 50 -10.16 -4.02 -15.40
CA ARG A 50 -11.15 -4.45 -14.41
C ARG A 50 -11.26 -3.54 -13.19
N CYS A 51 -10.21 -2.79 -12.88
CA CYS A 51 -10.14 -1.97 -11.68
C CYS A 51 -9.35 -0.67 -11.93
N ARG A 52 -9.71 0.36 -11.17
CA ARG A 52 -8.85 1.53 -10.97
C ARG A 52 -7.67 1.14 -10.09
N ILE A 53 -6.45 1.42 -10.53
CA ILE A 53 -5.27 1.33 -9.67
C ILE A 53 -5.24 2.59 -8.81
N LEU A 54 -5.36 2.43 -7.49
CA LEU A 54 -5.40 3.55 -6.56
C LEU A 54 -3.99 3.95 -6.13
N ALA A 55 -3.21 2.95 -5.74
CA ALA A 55 -1.86 3.17 -5.24
C ALA A 55 -0.96 1.94 -5.44
N ILE A 56 0.33 2.20 -5.57
CA ILE A 56 1.40 1.20 -5.49
C ILE A 56 2.40 1.68 -4.44
N VAL A 57 2.50 0.95 -3.33
CA VAL A 57 3.39 1.30 -2.21
C VAL A 57 4.52 0.26 -2.13
N GLY A 58 5.74 0.68 -2.46
CA GLY A 58 6.94 -0.12 -2.28
C GLY A 58 7.27 -0.30 -0.79
N LEU A 59 7.54 -1.53 -0.37
CA LEU A 59 7.90 -1.85 1.01
C LEU A 59 9.42 -1.93 1.16
N HIS A 60 9.92 -1.54 2.33
CA HIS A 60 11.34 -1.68 2.63
C HIS A 60 11.76 -3.16 2.60
N GLY A 61 12.98 -3.45 2.15
CA GLY A 61 13.46 -4.82 1.94
C GLY A 61 13.58 -5.69 3.22
N ASN A 62 13.39 -5.11 4.39
CA ASN A 62 13.40 -5.81 5.68
C ASN A 62 12.00 -6.17 6.19
N VAL A 63 10.92 -5.66 5.57
CA VAL A 63 9.54 -5.89 6.06
C VAL A 63 9.22 -7.37 6.20
N PHE A 64 9.69 -8.18 5.24
CA PHE A 64 9.48 -9.64 5.19
C PHE A 64 10.69 -10.47 5.62
N LYS A 65 11.75 -9.85 6.14
CA LYS A 65 12.84 -10.59 6.76
C LYS A 65 12.40 -11.16 8.11
N PRO A 66 12.95 -12.32 8.53
CA PRO A 66 14.02 -13.08 7.88
C PRO A 66 13.53 -14.05 6.80
N HIS A 67 12.23 -14.13 6.54
CA HIS A 67 11.64 -15.15 5.67
C HIS A 67 11.95 -14.96 4.19
N THR A 68 11.97 -13.72 3.70
CA THR A 68 12.36 -13.42 2.31
C THR A 68 13.04 -12.07 2.17
N GLY A 69 14.04 -12.01 1.29
CA GLY A 69 14.69 -10.78 0.85
C GLY A 69 14.08 -10.18 -0.42
N THR A 70 13.01 -10.78 -0.97
CA THR A 70 12.32 -10.26 -2.16
C THR A 70 11.73 -8.89 -1.87
N LYS A 71 12.10 -7.89 -2.67
CA LYS A 71 11.42 -6.58 -2.64
C LYS A 71 9.98 -6.74 -3.09
N THR A 72 9.07 -6.18 -2.30
CA THR A 72 7.63 -6.32 -2.48
C THR A 72 6.98 -4.95 -2.51
N SER A 73 5.79 -4.89 -3.07
CA SER A 73 4.95 -3.70 -3.05
C SER A 73 3.51 -4.11 -2.80
N VAL A 74 2.74 -3.20 -2.23
CA VAL A 74 1.31 -3.36 -2.03
C VAL A 74 0.59 -2.65 -3.17
N LEU A 75 -0.20 -3.40 -3.92
CA LEU A 75 -1.13 -2.87 -4.91
C LEU A 75 -2.47 -2.60 -4.25
N PHE A 76 -2.97 -1.39 -4.38
CA PHE A 76 -4.33 -1.01 -3.99
C PHE A 76 -5.16 -0.76 -5.23
N VAL A 77 -6.33 -1.40 -5.32
CA VAL A 77 -7.26 -1.27 -6.44
C VAL A 77 -8.69 -1.11 -5.96
N GLN A 78 -9.52 -0.49 -6.79
CA GLN A 78 -10.97 -0.48 -6.66
C GLN A 78 -11.61 -1.00 -7.94
N LYS A 79 -12.54 -1.94 -7.81
CA LYS A 79 -13.27 -2.47 -8.98
C LYS A 79 -14.12 -1.38 -9.59
N TRP A 80 -14.09 -1.29 -10.92
CA TRP A 80 -14.96 -0.37 -11.65
C TRP A 80 -16.43 -0.63 -11.30
N ASP A 81 -17.19 0.45 -11.19
CA ASP A 81 -18.59 0.47 -10.77
C ASP A 81 -19.24 1.78 -11.17
N ASP A 82 -20.51 1.76 -11.52
CA ASP A 82 -21.18 2.94 -12.07
C ASP A 82 -21.35 4.09 -11.06
N GLU A 83 -21.38 3.77 -9.75
CA GLU A 83 -21.61 4.76 -8.68
C GLU A 83 -20.33 5.06 -7.91
N LEU A 84 -19.67 4.03 -7.39
CA LEU A 84 -18.55 4.20 -6.47
C LEU A 84 -17.20 4.41 -7.17
N CYS A 85 -17.04 3.93 -8.40
CA CYS A 85 -15.79 4.06 -9.14
C CYS A 85 -16.03 3.98 -10.65
N PRO A 86 -16.59 5.03 -11.28
CA PRO A 86 -16.86 5.03 -12.71
C PRO A 86 -15.60 4.78 -13.53
N LYS A 87 -15.71 3.98 -14.59
CA LYS A 87 -14.57 3.68 -15.47
C LYS A 87 -14.13 4.94 -16.21
N VAL A 88 -12.84 5.24 -16.11
CA VAL A 88 -12.18 6.35 -16.81
C VAL A 88 -10.90 5.83 -17.47
N ASP A 89 -10.56 6.35 -18.64
CA ASP A 89 -9.39 5.90 -19.41
C ASP A 89 -8.07 6.41 -18.83
N ASP A 90 -8.07 7.64 -18.29
CA ASP A 90 -6.89 8.27 -17.68
C ASP A 90 -7.19 8.71 -16.25
N TYR A 91 -6.27 8.40 -15.34
CA TYR A 91 -6.37 8.71 -13.92
C TYR A 91 -5.00 8.69 -13.27
N ASN A 92 -4.83 9.51 -12.22
CA ASN A 92 -3.59 9.50 -11.46
C ASN A 92 -3.51 8.25 -10.59
N ILE A 93 -2.29 7.74 -10.41
CA ILE A 93 -1.96 6.63 -9.52
C ILE A 93 -1.00 7.14 -8.45
N PHE A 94 -1.29 6.86 -7.19
CA PHE A 94 -0.39 7.22 -6.10
C PHE A 94 0.79 6.25 -6.01
N PHE A 95 2.01 6.77 -6.01
CA PHE A 95 3.22 5.98 -5.81
C PHE A 95 3.96 6.45 -4.56
N ALA A 96 4.34 5.50 -3.71
CA ALA A 96 5.18 5.76 -2.56
C ALA A 96 6.13 4.60 -2.30
N THR A 97 7.20 4.85 -1.54
CA THR A 97 8.13 3.81 -1.10
C THR A 97 8.49 4.06 0.36
N MET A 98 8.28 3.04 1.19
CA MET A 98 8.69 2.99 2.58
C MET A 98 10.22 3.08 2.68
N GLN A 99 10.72 4.14 3.31
CA GLN A 99 12.15 4.38 3.49
C GLN A 99 12.68 3.75 4.77
N GLU A 100 11.85 3.64 5.79
CA GLU A 100 12.26 3.15 7.10
C GLU A 100 12.04 1.63 7.22
N PRO A 101 12.95 0.88 7.85
CA PRO A 101 12.97 -0.57 7.71
C PRO A 101 11.93 -1.31 8.56
N SER A 102 11.41 -0.71 9.64
CA SER A 102 10.58 -1.32 10.70
C SER A 102 11.23 -2.48 11.49
N LYS A 103 12.12 -3.24 10.84
CA LYS A 103 12.81 -4.40 11.39
C LYS A 103 14.26 -4.45 10.91
N ASP A 104 15.11 -5.09 11.67
CA ASP A 104 16.48 -5.38 11.25
C ASP A 104 16.54 -6.60 10.30
N ASN A 105 17.76 -7.11 10.04
CA ASN A 105 17.94 -8.28 9.19
C ASN A 105 17.54 -9.61 9.84
N SER A 106 17.50 -9.67 11.17
CA SER A 106 17.08 -10.82 11.97
C SER A 106 15.55 -10.93 12.04
N GLY A 107 14.86 -9.82 11.76
CA GLY A 107 13.41 -9.70 11.85
C GLY A 107 12.93 -9.04 13.14
N ASP A 108 13.86 -8.57 13.98
CA ASP A 108 13.55 -7.91 15.23
C ASP A 108 13.08 -6.47 14.94
N LYS A 109 12.01 -6.05 15.62
CA LYS A 109 11.43 -4.73 15.45
C LYS A 109 12.41 -3.66 15.92
N ILE A 110 12.57 -2.62 15.10
CA ILE A 110 13.30 -1.42 15.46
C ILE A 110 12.28 -0.43 16.02
N TYR A 111 12.51 0.10 17.21
CA TYR A 111 11.58 1.03 17.87
C TYR A 111 12.07 2.47 17.77
N ARG A 112 11.13 3.42 17.82
CA ARG A 112 11.43 4.86 17.96
C ARG A 112 11.85 5.14 19.41
N SER A 113 12.71 6.13 19.57
CA SER A 113 13.15 6.61 20.87
C SER A 113 13.02 8.13 20.92
N THR A 114 12.85 8.65 22.13
CA THR A 114 12.77 10.07 22.46
C THR A 114 13.73 10.39 23.61
N VAL A 115 13.94 11.66 23.91
CA VAL A 115 14.83 12.11 24.98
C VAL A 115 13.97 12.60 26.16
N ASP A 116 14.30 12.16 27.38
CA ASP A 116 13.66 12.64 28.60
C ASP A 116 14.21 14.01 29.05
N GLU A 117 13.67 14.56 30.14
CA GLU A 117 14.10 15.86 30.69
C GLU A 117 15.55 15.86 31.17
N GLU A 118 16.11 14.68 31.46
CA GLU A 118 17.50 14.49 31.91
C GLU A 118 18.48 14.24 30.76
N GLY A 119 17.98 14.14 29.52
CA GLY A 119 18.79 13.89 28.34
C GLY A 119 19.01 12.41 28.00
N ASN A 120 18.34 11.48 28.70
CA ASN A 120 18.46 10.04 28.45
C ASN A 120 17.55 9.61 27.29
N ASN A 121 18.02 8.63 26.51
CA ASN A 121 17.24 8.07 25.41
C ASN A 121 16.27 7.00 25.92
N ILE A 122 14.98 7.27 25.84
CA ILE A 122 13.90 6.38 26.28
C ILE A 122 13.04 5.95 25.08
N PRO A 123 12.35 4.80 25.13
CA PRO A 123 11.45 4.40 24.04
C PRO A 123 10.27 5.35 23.89
N LEU A 124 9.88 5.66 22.65
CA LEU A 124 8.65 6.40 22.37
C LEU A 124 7.45 5.45 22.46
N LEU A 125 6.46 5.81 23.27
CA LEU A 125 5.25 5.04 23.51
C LEU A 125 4.02 5.70 22.86
N ASP A 126 3.07 4.89 22.41
CA ASP A 126 1.76 5.34 21.96
C ASP A 126 0.85 5.74 23.14
N SER A 127 -0.36 6.22 22.82
CA SER A 127 -1.39 6.61 23.79
C SER A 127 -1.85 5.48 24.73
N HIS A 128 -1.53 4.23 24.41
CA HIS A 128 -1.85 3.03 25.20
C HIS A 128 -0.62 2.47 25.94
N GLY A 129 0.55 3.11 25.82
CA GLY A 129 1.79 2.68 26.46
C GLY A 129 2.56 1.60 25.68
N HIS A 130 2.26 1.35 24.41
CA HIS A 130 3.00 0.41 23.59
C HIS A 130 4.17 1.06 22.85
N LEU A 131 5.23 0.29 22.61
CA LEU A 131 6.40 0.74 21.84
C LEU A 131 6.03 1.07 20.38
N ILE A 132 6.44 2.25 19.92
CA ILE A 132 6.25 2.67 18.53
C ILE A 132 7.35 2.08 17.65
N VAL A 133 6.97 1.34 16.61
CA VAL A 133 7.90 0.77 15.63
C VAL A 133 8.38 1.86 14.67
N LYS A 134 9.67 1.86 14.36
CA LYS A 134 10.32 2.79 13.43
C LYS A 134 9.87 2.56 11.99
N HIS A 135 8.90 3.35 11.52
CA HIS A 135 8.45 3.39 10.13
C HIS A 135 8.06 4.81 9.67
N ASP A 136 7.80 4.96 8.38
CA ASP A 136 7.29 6.17 7.70
C ASP A 136 5.94 5.92 6.99
N LEU A 137 5.20 4.87 7.39
CA LEU A 137 3.91 4.51 6.79
C LEU A 137 2.75 5.41 7.20
N PHE A 138 2.64 5.78 8.47
CA PHE A 138 1.55 6.60 9.01
C PHE A 138 2.00 7.32 10.29
N ASN A 139 1.24 8.34 10.67
CA ASN A 139 1.42 9.10 11.90
C ASN A 139 0.78 8.39 13.10
N HIS A 140 1.49 8.28 14.23
CA HIS A 140 0.95 7.79 15.51
C HIS A 140 0.32 8.94 16.31
N ASP A 141 -0.88 9.39 15.93
CA ASP A 141 -1.67 10.40 16.68
C ASP A 141 -0.91 11.71 16.99
N GLY A 142 -0.04 12.15 16.09
CA GLY A 142 0.78 13.35 16.25
C GLY A 142 2.11 13.12 16.98
N LEU A 143 2.39 11.88 17.41
CA LEU A 143 3.66 11.51 18.06
C LEU A 143 4.79 11.29 17.05
N THR A 144 4.46 11.06 15.78
CA THR A 144 5.43 10.94 14.70
C THR A 144 5.09 11.91 13.57
N GLN A 145 6.00 12.06 12.61
CA GLN A 145 5.70 12.82 11.40
C GLN A 145 4.67 12.09 10.52
N ASP A 146 3.99 12.85 9.67
CA ASP A 146 3.11 12.32 8.62
C ASP A 146 3.90 11.43 7.65
N GLY A 147 3.25 10.35 7.23
CA GLY A 147 3.81 9.31 6.38
C GLY A 147 3.03 9.12 5.09
N ILE A 148 3.20 7.91 4.53
CA ILE A 148 2.60 7.51 3.25
C ILE A 148 1.06 7.54 3.31
N ALA A 149 0.46 7.16 4.43
CA ALA A 149 -0.99 7.10 4.60
C ALA A 149 -1.62 8.50 4.53
N GLU A 150 -1.02 9.48 5.21
CA GLU A 150 -1.49 10.86 5.20
C GLU A 150 -1.32 11.49 3.81
N ALA A 151 -0.19 11.24 3.14
CA ALA A 151 0.01 11.65 1.76
C ALA A 151 -1.01 11.02 0.79
N PHE A 152 -1.37 9.74 1.00
CA PHE A 152 -2.42 9.09 0.22
C PHE A 152 -3.81 9.68 0.52
N ALA A 153 -4.09 10.08 1.76
CA ALA A 153 -5.36 10.73 2.11
C ALA A 153 -5.53 12.06 1.37
N GLU A 154 -4.48 12.88 1.30
CA GLU A 154 -4.50 14.14 0.52
C GLU A 154 -4.66 13.89 -0.98
N PHE A 155 -3.97 12.88 -1.52
CA PHE A 155 -4.17 12.42 -2.89
C PHE A 155 -5.61 11.98 -3.14
N ALA A 156 -6.18 11.16 -2.26
CA ALA A 156 -7.52 10.62 -2.39
C ALA A 156 -8.60 11.71 -2.39
N LYS A 157 -8.43 12.75 -1.56
CA LYS A 157 -9.29 13.94 -1.57
C LYS A 157 -9.19 14.68 -2.90
N LYS A 158 -7.98 14.92 -3.41
CA LYS A 158 -7.73 15.60 -4.69
C LYS A 158 -8.34 14.84 -5.88
N GLU A 159 -8.28 13.51 -5.85
CA GLU A 159 -8.83 12.63 -6.88
C GLU A 159 -10.32 12.30 -6.67
N HIS A 160 -10.95 12.88 -5.65
CA HIS A 160 -12.35 12.65 -5.28
C HIS A 160 -12.74 11.16 -5.16
N LEU A 161 -11.88 10.36 -4.54
CA LEU A 161 -12.17 8.94 -4.34
C LEU A 161 -13.37 8.77 -3.39
N SER A 162 -14.34 7.96 -3.81
CA SER A 162 -15.67 7.80 -3.18
C SER A 162 -15.69 7.40 -1.69
N PHE A 163 -14.54 7.02 -1.14
CA PHE A 163 -14.40 6.51 0.21
C PHE A 163 -13.55 7.39 1.13
N PHE A 164 -13.03 8.51 0.63
CA PHE A 164 -12.38 9.54 1.46
C PHE A 164 -13.35 10.73 1.57
N ALA A 165 -13.81 10.96 2.81
CA ALA A 165 -15.05 11.65 3.15
C ALA A 165 -15.03 13.20 3.02
N ASP A 166 -14.53 13.71 1.89
CA ASP A 166 -14.83 15.04 1.35
C ASP A 166 -15.19 15.00 -0.15
N ALA A 167 -15.25 13.80 -0.76
CA ALA A 167 -15.77 13.64 -2.11
C ALA A 167 -17.25 14.07 -2.12
N PRO A 168 -17.67 14.98 -3.03
CA PRO A 168 -19.07 15.37 -3.10
C PRO A 168 -19.88 14.09 -3.28
N LEU A 169 -20.86 13.88 -2.39
CA LEU A 169 -21.92 12.91 -2.62
C LEU A 169 -22.51 13.24 -3.99
N THR A 170 -22.17 12.45 -5.00
CA THR A 170 -22.90 12.45 -6.25
C THR A 170 -24.33 12.09 -5.86
N LYS A 171 -25.21 13.10 -5.92
CA LYS A 171 -26.65 12.93 -5.83
C LYS A 171 -27.16 12.15 -7.03
#